data_AF-E4XAH5-F1
#
_entry.id   AF-E4XAH5-F1
#
_cell.length_a   1.000
_cell.length_b   1.000
_cell.length_c   1.000
_cell.angle_alpha   90.00
_cell.angle_beta   90.00
_cell.angle_gamma   90.00
#
_symmetry.space_group_name_H-M   'P 1'
#
loop_
_entity.id
_entity.type
_entity.pdbx_description
1 polymer ?
#
loop_
_entity_poly.entity_id
_entity_poly.type
_entity_poly.pdbx_seq_one_letter_code
_entity_poly.pdbx_strand_id
1 'polypeptide(L)'
;MSNDKFLSLQDMQDLPQEIKRIIWEGNIRNTNYFELKRRGELTLEAVAIVNEPNALEQRSKKRFAFAVLGRLYIFALELIQELIRSGSSPLKQDSQKLFPYHYAKNKEVFDALTPPPLDRRSYLLTLARSNVSEQVKIFYLQNVIDNSLPFDMTFSGQDNLTCIGIAAQRREYQFAQNMGLLINTIADDLKRRVLEKNNHIELLEERQKAAPTSDESKIYQFQMESVNKSKLYVAEKCKNARLSSEIDKMKVDHKVEIEKYQAEIEKLKKEAPGKVMLQDEEIKRKLDIAVERIGILAFENDVLKDDSCKKEEQLKAEIFLKDKCISRQKGKCADLSTEIDKLKKESAIFTEQVTNKESERKKENENLKIEIDMLKRDADLQKNQSENSINELQDENQQLLRRLKGAGTIKMQAQEHLRQLNKLLDIENSSQSEIRVKELEDQIAALKTVNLDLESISKKFEQVTSCSLCDEKYESTGKHAPVKLKCSHVFCSHCANNWLKSQGNKSSCPSCREPYRSEDIRFVYLNTDL
;
A
#
# COMPACT_ATOMS: atom_id res chain seq x y z
N MET A 1 32.74 30.90 65.68
CA MET A 1 33.72 30.13 66.47
C MET A 1 33.13 28.77 66.80
N SER A 2 33.53 27.72 66.10
CA SER A 2 33.47 26.32 66.58
C SER A 2 34.54 25.57 65.80
N ASN A 3 35.65 25.22 66.47
CA ASN A 3 36.77 24.47 65.89
C ASN A 3 36.47 22.97 66.06
N ASP A 4 36.12 22.28 64.97
CA ASP A 4 36.13 20.81 64.96
C ASP A 4 37.56 20.33 64.67
N LYS A 5 38.21 19.79 65.70
CA LYS A 5 39.50 19.10 65.56
C LYS A 5 39.25 17.66 65.12
N PHE A 6 39.84 17.25 64.00
CA PHE A 6 39.96 15.84 63.62
C PHE A 6 40.97 15.13 64.53
N LEU A 7 40.65 13.89 64.94
CA LEU A 7 41.57 12.99 65.65
C LEU A 7 42.77 12.65 64.75
N SER A 8 43.96 12.55 65.35
CA SER A 8 45.17 12.21 64.60
C SER A 8 45.19 10.73 64.24
N LEU A 9 45.96 10.35 63.22
CA LEU A 9 46.10 8.94 62.79
C LEU A 9 46.63 8.02 63.90
N GLN A 10 47.32 8.58 64.89
CA GLN A 10 47.88 7.87 66.03
C GLN A 10 46.79 7.51 67.07
N ASP A 11 45.73 8.31 67.16
CA ASP A 11 44.60 8.08 68.08
C ASP A 11 43.66 6.95 67.58
N MET A 12 43.76 6.54 66.32
CA MET A 12 42.90 5.50 65.73
C MET A 12 43.45 4.08 65.92
N GLN A 13 44.73 3.90 66.27
CA GLN A 13 45.34 2.57 66.32
C GLN A 13 44.85 1.74 67.53
N ASP A 14 44.42 2.37 68.62
CA ASP A 14 44.04 1.68 69.87
C ASP A 14 42.52 1.46 70.04
N LEU A 15 41.70 1.81 69.05
CA LEU A 15 40.25 1.58 69.13
C LEU A 15 39.87 0.10 68.90
N PRO A 16 38.84 -0.42 69.61
CA PRO A 16 38.25 -1.74 69.35
C PRO A 16 37.80 -1.90 67.89
N GLN A 17 37.98 -3.10 67.32
CA GLN A 17 37.62 -3.44 65.93
C GLN A 17 36.19 -3.04 65.54
N GLU A 18 35.25 -3.16 66.48
CA GLU A 18 33.84 -2.81 66.28
C GLU A 18 33.62 -1.29 66.15
N ILE A 19 34.38 -0.48 66.90
CA ILE A 19 34.35 0.99 66.78
C ILE A 19 35.06 1.44 65.49
N LYS A 20 36.15 0.76 65.09
CA LYS A 20 36.80 0.99 63.78
C LYS A 20 35.85 0.69 62.62
N ARG A 21 35.05 -0.38 62.72
CA ARG A 21 34.01 -0.71 61.73
C ARG A 21 32.92 0.36 61.67
N ILE A 22 32.40 0.82 62.82
CA ILE A 22 31.37 1.87 62.89
C ILE A 22 31.89 3.21 62.33
N ILE A 23 33.15 3.58 62.62
CA ILE A 23 33.77 4.80 62.08
C ILE A 23 34.03 4.67 60.59
N TRP A 24 34.46 3.50 60.10
CA TRP A 24 34.65 3.23 58.68
C TRP A 24 33.34 3.25 57.88
N GLU A 25 32.28 2.63 58.40
CA GLU A 25 30.93 2.66 57.83
C GLU A 25 30.33 4.08 57.86
N GLY A 26 30.60 4.85 58.92
CA GLY A 26 30.22 6.26 59.02
C GLY A 26 30.98 7.17 58.05
N ASN A 27 32.27 6.88 57.80
CA ASN A 27 33.09 7.63 56.85
C ASN A 27 32.70 7.32 55.40
N ILE A 28 32.43 6.07 55.03
CA ILE A 28 31.95 5.74 53.66
C ILE A 28 30.64 6.48 53.34
N ARG A 29 29.75 6.64 54.32
CA ARG A 29 28.50 7.40 54.15
C ARG A 29 28.70 8.91 53.98
N ASN A 30 29.83 9.46 54.42
CA ASN A 30 30.11 10.90 54.41
C ASN A 30 31.24 11.32 53.44
N THR A 31 31.97 10.38 52.84
CA THR A 31 33.11 10.71 51.97
C THR A 31 32.63 10.95 50.53
N ASN A 32 33.13 12.03 49.91
CA ASN A 32 32.82 12.37 48.52
C ASN A 32 33.39 11.30 47.57
N TYR A 33 32.55 10.77 46.68
CA TYR A 33 32.86 9.83 45.59
C TYR A 33 34.22 10.05 44.92
N PHE A 34 34.61 11.31 44.69
CA PHE A 34 35.88 11.64 44.05
C PHE A 34 37.11 11.22 44.87
N GLU A 35 37.02 11.13 46.20
CA GLU A 35 38.13 10.66 47.04
C GLU A 35 38.28 9.14 47.02
N LEU A 36 37.18 8.38 47.08
CA LEU A 36 37.23 6.91 46.99
C LEU A 36 37.76 6.45 45.62
N LYS A 37 37.34 7.13 44.55
CA LYS A 37 37.88 6.89 43.20
C LYS A 37 39.36 7.27 43.09
N ARG A 38 39.79 8.38 43.73
CA ARG A 38 41.20 8.82 43.73
C ARG A 38 42.13 7.87 44.50
N ARG A 39 41.61 7.14 45.50
CA ARG A 39 42.37 6.18 46.32
C ARG A 39 42.41 4.76 45.74
N GLY A 40 41.63 4.45 44.70
CA GLY A 40 41.58 3.11 44.12
C GLY A 40 40.88 2.06 45.00
N GLU A 41 40.15 2.50 46.02
CA GLU A 41 39.47 1.64 47.01
C GLU A 41 38.03 1.25 46.58
N LEU A 42 37.64 1.67 45.37
CA LEU A 42 36.27 1.50 44.88
C LEU A 42 36.08 0.09 44.25
N THR A 43 35.49 -0.83 45.00
CA THR A 43 35.20 -2.20 44.56
C THR A 43 33.69 -2.43 44.38
N LEU A 44 33.30 -3.43 43.56
CA LEU A 44 31.90 -3.85 43.41
C LEU A 44 31.27 -4.26 44.76
N GLU A 45 32.08 -4.80 45.67
CA GLU A 45 31.67 -5.18 47.03
C GLU A 45 31.29 -3.95 47.87
N ALA A 46 32.12 -2.89 47.84
CA ALA A 46 31.85 -1.65 48.57
C ALA A 46 30.55 -0.98 48.13
N VAL A 47 30.22 -1.04 46.84
CA VAL A 47 28.98 -0.47 46.29
C VAL A 47 27.74 -1.27 46.70
N ALA A 48 27.87 -2.60 46.80
CA ALA A 48 26.75 -3.46 47.14
C ALA A 48 26.38 -3.41 48.64
N ILE A 49 27.35 -3.13 49.51
CA ILE A 49 27.14 -2.94 50.97
C ILE A 49 26.29 -1.69 51.28
N VAL A 50 26.39 -0.62 50.48
CA VAL A 50 25.61 0.62 50.67
C VAL A 50 24.10 0.41 50.45
N ASN A 51 23.69 -0.73 49.88
CA ASN A 51 22.31 -1.03 49.48
C ASN A 51 21.45 -1.74 50.55
N GLU A 52 21.70 -1.48 51.84
CA GLU A 52 20.94 -2.09 52.93
C GLU A 52 19.52 -1.49 53.14
N PRO A 53 18.43 -2.26 52.96
CA PRO A 53 17.07 -1.74 53.13
C PRO A 53 16.63 -1.59 54.60
N ASN A 54 17.32 -2.22 55.56
CA ASN A 54 16.86 -2.31 56.96
C ASN A 54 16.91 -0.98 57.75
N ALA A 55 17.39 0.12 57.15
CA ALA A 55 17.22 1.46 57.71
C ALA A 55 15.79 2.04 57.51
N LEU A 56 14.90 1.34 56.80
CA LEU A 56 13.58 1.86 56.45
C LEU A 56 12.52 1.82 57.57
N GLU A 57 12.70 1.02 58.63
CA GLU A 57 11.57 0.69 59.53
C GLU A 57 11.51 1.45 60.87
N GLN A 58 12.43 2.38 61.15
CA GLN A 58 12.25 3.30 62.28
C GLN A 58 12.49 4.76 61.90
N ARG A 59 11.38 5.50 61.77
CA ARG A 59 11.15 6.93 62.04
C ARG A 59 10.40 7.67 60.93
N SER A 60 9.27 8.23 61.35
CA SER A 60 8.30 9.08 60.68
C SER A 60 8.82 10.51 60.44
N LYS A 61 9.85 10.69 59.59
CA LYS A 61 10.21 12.00 59.00
C LYS A 61 10.73 11.80 57.57
N LYS A 62 9.83 11.66 56.58
CA LYS A 62 10.19 11.19 55.24
C LYS A 62 9.54 11.99 54.10
N ARG A 63 10.17 13.12 53.75
CA ARG A 63 10.20 13.66 52.37
C ARG A 63 11.63 13.99 51.94
N PHE A 64 12.44 14.56 52.84
CA PHE A 64 13.84 14.88 52.55
C PHE A 64 14.75 13.65 52.46
N ALA A 65 14.57 12.66 53.35
CA ALA A 65 15.36 11.43 53.34
C ALA A 65 15.13 10.57 52.08
N PHE A 66 13.92 10.53 51.53
CA PHE A 66 13.64 9.80 50.28
C PHE A 66 14.34 10.40 49.07
N ALA A 67 14.46 11.73 48.98
CA ALA A 67 15.15 12.38 47.87
C ALA A 67 16.66 12.14 47.90
N VAL A 68 17.27 12.15 49.08
CA VAL A 68 18.72 11.88 49.24
C VAL A 68 19.04 10.41 49.01
N LEU A 69 18.25 9.49 49.58
CA LEU A 69 18.44 8.05 49.38
C LEU A 69 18.16 7.62 47.94
N GLY A 70 17.16 8.21 47.28
CA GLY A 70 16.89 7.97 45.87
C GLY A 70 18.04 8.38 44.96
N ARG A 71 18.71 9.52 45.26
CA ARG A 71 19.91 9.93 44.52
C ARG A 71 21.08 8.96 44.74
N LEU A 72 21.34 8.58 45.99
CA LEU A 72 22.41 7.61 46.30
C LEU A 72 22.18 6.25 45.62
N TYR A 73 20.92 5.81 45.53
CA TYR A 73 20.55 4.59 44.84
C TYR A 73 20.82 4.64 43.34
N ILE A 74 20.42 5.74 42.66
CA ILE A 74 20.70 5.95 41.23
C ILE A 74 22.22 5.96 40.99
N PHE A 75 22.98 6.66 41.84
CA PHE A 75 24.44 6.68 41.75
C PHE A 75 25.08 5.30 41.91
N ALA A 76 24.54 4.44 42.79
CA ALA A 76 25.05 3.08 42.95
C ALA A 76 24.85 2.23 41.68
N LEU A 77 23.71 2.36 41.00
CA LEU A 77 23.45 1.63 39.74
C LEU A 77 24.37 2.09 38.61
N GLU A 78 24.55 3.40 38.44
CA GLU A 78 25.49 3.97 37.46
C GLU A 78 26.92 3.49 37.73
N LEU A 79 27.31 3.40 39.00
CA LEU A 79 28.63 2.97 39.41
C LEU A 79 28.89 1.50 39.13
N ILE A 80 27.92 0.62 39.41
CA ILE A 80 28.00 -0.80 39.06
C ILE A 80 28.24 -0.95 37.55
N GLN A 81 27.47 -0.23 36.73
CA GLN A 81 27.63 -0.28 35.29
C GLN A 81 28.99 0.22 34.84
N GLU A 82 29.50 1.30 35.45
CA GLU A 82 30.80 1.85 35.12
C GLU A 82 31.96 0.90 35.48
N LEU A 83 31.86 0.22 36.63
CA LEU A 83 32.82 -0.80 37.03
C LEU A 83 32.85 -1.98 36.05
N ILE A 84 31.69 -2.40 35.54
CA ILE A 84 31.60 -3.45 34.53
C ILE A 84 32.16 -2.98 33.18
N ARG A 85 31.84 -1.75 32.75
CA ARG A 85 32.45 -1.14 31.54
C ARG A 85 33.97 -1.05 31.64
N SER A 86 34.49 -0.87 32.86
CA SER A 86 35.93 -0.85 33.15
C SER A 86 36.57 -2.25 33.23
N GLY A 87 35.83 -3.32 32.92
CA GLY A 87 36.34 -4.69 32.88
C GLY A 87 36.22 -5.48 34.18
N SER A 88 35.52 -4.95 35.20
CA SER A 88 35.25 -5.72 36.42
C SER A 88 34.28 -6.87 36.11
N SER A 89 34.67 -8.10 36.41
CA SER A 89 33.80 -9.26 36.21
C SER A 89 32.89 -9.46 37.41
N PRO A 90 31.55 -9.46 37.23
CA PRO A 90 30.60 -9.79 38.29
C PRO A 90 30.62 -11.29 38.65
N LEU A 91 31.38 -12.11 37.89
CA LEU A 91 31.63 -13.52 38.15
C LEU A 91 32.95 -13.77 38.91
N LYS A 92 33.65 -12.72 39.34
CA LYS A 92 34.84 -12.87 40.19
C LYS A 92 34.40 -13.01 41.65
N GLN A 93 34.86 -14.07 42.31
CA GLN A 93 34.65 -14.25 43.75
C GLN A 93 35.56 -13.34 44.57
N ASP A 94 35.07 -12.91 45.72
CA ASP A 94 35.88 -12.28 46.77
C ASP A 94 36.64 -13.33 47.62
N SER A 95 37.31 -12.86 48.68
CA SER A 95 38.02 -13.73 49.63
C SER A 95 37.11 -14.68 50.42
N GLN A 96 35.80 -14.39 50.47
CA GLN A 96 34.78 -15.21 51.11
C GLN A 96 34.08 -16.17 50.14
N LYS A 97 34.56 -16.26 48.89
CA LYS A 97 33.95 -17.03 47.79
C LYS A 97 32.55 -16.53 47.39
N LEU A 98 32.23 -15.28 47.72
CA LEU A 98 30.99 -14.63 47.33
C LEU A 98 31.19 -13.85 46.01
N PHE A 99 30.29 -14.07 45.07
CA PHE A 99 30.13 -13.22 43.88
C PHE A 99 29.37 -11.92 44.21
N PRO A 100 29.63 -10.81 43.49
CA PRO A 100 28.82 -9.58 43.53
C PRO A 100 27.30 -9.80 43.51
N TYR A 101 26.82 -10.83 42.81
CA TYR A 101 25.39 -11.20 42.76
C TYR A 101 24.78 -11.61 44.10
N HIS A 102 25.57 -12.16 45.03
CA HIS A 102 25.05 -12.45 46.37
C HIS A 102 24.63 -11.18 47.11
N TYR A 103 25.17 -10.02 46.74
CA TYR A 103 24.80 -8.75 47.36
C TYR A 103 23.65 -8.04 46.62
N ALA A 104 23.18 -8.59 45.50
CA ALA A 104 22.02 -8.07 44.77
C ALA A 104 20.72 -8.39 45.53
N LYS A 105 20.25 -7.43 46.34
CA LYS A 105 19.02 -7.57 47.15
C LYS A 105 17.74 -7.18 46.39
N ASN A 106 17.86 -6.47 45.26
CA ASN A 106 16.74 -5.98 44.48
C ASN A 106 16.97 -6.17 42.97
N LYS A 107 15.91 -5.90 42.21
CA LYS A 107 15.85 -6.09 40.77
C LYS A 107 16.85 -5.19 40.03
N GLU A 108 16.93 -3.92 40.39
CA GLU A 108 17.73 -2.94 39.64
C GLU A 108 19.23 -3.19 39.80
N VAL A 109 19.67 -3.63 40.99
CA VAL A 109 21.08 -4.02 41.24
C VAL A 109 21.41 -5.30 40.49
N PHE A 110 20.50 -6.28 40.47
CA PHE A 110 20.69 -7.49 39.69
C PHE A 110 20.79 -7.17 38.19
N ASP A 111 19.90 -6.33 37.67
CA ASP A 111 19.90 -5.85 36.28
C ASP A 111 21.22 -5.09 35.96
N ALA A 112 21.69 -4.22 36.87
CA ALA A 112 22.94 -3.50 36.70
C ALA A 112 24.18 -4.41 36.74
N LEU A 113 24.15 -5.49 37.52
CA LEU A 113 25.21 -6.51 37.56
C LEU A 113 25.15 -7.50 36.39
N THR A 114 24.06 -7.48 35.61
CA THR A 114 23.84 -8.38 34.46
C THR A 114 23.66 -7.63 33.13
N PRO A 115 24.53 -6.67 32.77
CA PRO A 115 24.36 -5.95 31.51
C PRO A 115 24.59 -6.90 30.31
N PRO A 116 23.82 -6.74 29.21
CA PRO A 116 24.06 -7.50 27.99
C PRO A 116 25.49 -7.28 27.45
N PRO A 117 26.14 -8.30 26.86
CA PRO A 117 25.65 -9.66 26.66
C PRO A 117 25.91 -10.58 27.86
N LEU A 118 24.85 -11.22 28.36
CA LEU A 118 24.93 -12.21 29.43
C LEU A 118 25.53 -13.52 28.90
N ASP A 119 26.46 -14.12 29.65
CA ASP A 119 26.77 -15.54 29.45
C ASP A 119 25.53 -16.35 29.83
N ARG A 120 24.85 -16.80 28.79
CA ARG A 120 23.62 -17.61 28.80
C ARG A 120 23.76 -18.87 29.67
N ARG A 121 24.97 -19.42 29.80
CA ARG A 121 25.23 -20.61 30.61
C ARG A 121 25.16 -20.33 32.11
N SER A 122 25.66 -19.18 32.54
CA SER A 122 25.71 -18.84 33.98
C SER A 122 24.49 -18.09 34.48
N TYR A 123 23.62 -17.57 33.62
CA TYR A 123 22.50 -16.69 34.01
C TYR A 123 21.60 -17.27 35.12
N LEU A 124 21.12 -18.51 34.95
CA LEU A 124 20.25 -19.15 35.94
C LEU A 124 20.99 -19.50 37.22
N LEU A 125 22.27 -19.86 37.13
CA LEU A 125 23.10 -20.12 38.30
C LEU A 125 23.34 -18.83 39.11
N THR A 126 23.60 -17.73 38.40
CA THR A 126 23.73 -16.38 38.96
C THR A 126 22.43 -15.92 39.63
N LEU A 127 21.29 -16.12 38.98
CA LEU A 127 19.97 -15.81 39.53
C LEU A 127 19.70 -16.63 40.81
N ALA A 128 20.00 -17.94 40.79
CA ALA A 128 19.86 -18.81 41.95
C ALA A 128 20.71 -18.36 43.14
N ARG A 129 21.95 -17.88 42.89
CA ARG A 129 22.85 -17.36 43.92
C ARG A 129 22.48 -15.99 44.47
N SER A 130 21.70 -15.20 43.74
CA SER A 130 21.33 -13.85 44.16
C SER A 130 20.47 -13.85 45.43
N ASN A 131 20.52 -12.74 46.17
CA ASN A 131 19.69 -12.52 47.36
C ASN A 131 18.35 -11.82 47.04
N VAL A 132 17.95 -11.74 45.77
CA VAL A 132 16.61 -11.28 45.39
C VAL A 132 15.56 -12.26 45.88
N SER A 133 14.34 -11.79 46.12
CA SER A 133 13.26 -12.65 46.61
C SER A 133 12.92 -13.77 45.62
N GLU A 134 12.44 -14.89 46.14
CA GLU A 134 12.05 -16.06 45.33
C GLU A 134 11.05 -15.69 44.22
N GLN A 135 10.09 -14.81 44.53
CA GLN A 135 9.11 -14.30 43.56
C GLN A 135 9.76 -13.52 42.41
N VAL A 136 10.79 -12.71 42.71
CA VAL A 136 11.55 -11.99 41.68
C VAL A 136 12.35 -12.98 40.82
N LYS A 137 12.92 -14.03 41.42
CA LYS A 137 13.60 -15.10 40.65
C LYS A 137 12.64 -15.83 39.71
N ILE A 138 11.44 -16.15 40.17
CA ILE A 138 10.39 -16.77 39.34
C ILE A 138 9.99 -15.84 38.19
N PHE A 139 9.86 -14.53 38.44
CA PHE A 139 9.58 -13.55 37.38
C PHE A 139 10.68 -13.52 36.31
N TYR A 140 11.96 -13.51 36.69
CA TYR A 140 13.06 -13.60 35.73
C TYR A 140 13.07 -14.92 34.97
N LEU A 141 12.73 -16.03 35.64
CA LEU A 141 12.60 -17.33 34.99
C LEU A 141 11.49 -17.31 33.94
N GLN A 142 10.35 -16.69 34.23
CA GLN A 142 9.27 -16.51 33.26
C GLN A 142 9.73 -15.64 32.07
N ASN A 143 10.44 -14.55 32.32
CA ASN A 143 11.00 -13.73 31.24
C ASN A 143 11.96 -14.51 30.34
N VAL A 144 12.76 -15.41 30.90
CA VAL A 144 13.64 -16.29 30.13
C VAL A 144 12.84 -17.20 29.19
N ILE A 145 11.71 -17.73 29.66
CA ILE A 145 10.78 -18.55 28.88
C ILE A 145 10.14 -17.71 27.78
N ASP A 146 9.51 -16.60 28.15
CA ASP A 146 8.73 -15.76 27.25
C ASP A 146 9.58 -15.19 26.11
N ASN A 147 10.85 -14.91 26.39
CA ASN A 147 11.79 -14.39 25.40
C ASN A 147 12.61 -15.49 24.70
N SER A 148 12.31 -16.77 24.95
CA SER A 148 13.05 -17.91 24.38
C SER A 148 14.58 -17.76 24.53
N LEU A 149 15.02 -17.21 25.65
CA LEU A 149 16.45 -17.04 25.90
C LEU A 149 17.05 -18.44 26.04
N PRO A 150 18.17 -18.76 25.38
CA PRO A 150 18.85 -20.03 25.62
C PRO A 150 19.56 -19.95 26.97
N PHE A 151 19.40 -21.00 27.78
CA PHE A 151 20.03 -21.14 29.09
C PHE A 151 20.45 -22.60 29.31
N ASP A 152 21.34 -22.79 30.28
CA ASP A 152 21.86 -24.11 30.63
C ASP A 152 21.57 -24.41 32.10
N MET A 153 20.59 -25.28 32.35
CA MET A 153 20.24 -25.73 33.71
C MET A 153 21.21 -26.79 34.25
N THR A 154 22.04 -27.37 33.39
CA THR A 154 23.08 -28.34 33.77
C THR A 154 24.38 -27.66 34.14
N PHE A 155 24.52 -26.36 33.84
CA PHE A 155 25.69 -25.58 34.20
C PHE A 155 25.86 -25.58 35.72
N SER A 156 27.01 -26.09 36.16
CA SER A 156 27.41 -26.15 37.56
C SER A 156 28.53 -25.16 37.84
N GLY A 157 28.53 -24.60 39.05
CA GLY A 157 29.61 -23.75 39.50
C GLY A 157 30.84 -24.56 39.91
N GLN A 158 31.87 -23.86 40.43
CA GLN A 158 33.07 -24.48 41.01
C GLN A 158 32.76 -25.40 42.21
N ASP A 159 31.59 -25.25 42.82
CA ASP A 159 31.03 -26.07 43.88
C ASP A 159 30.32 -27.34 43.36
N ASN A 160 30.32 -27.59 42.05
CA ASN A 160 29.56 -28.66 41.37
C ASN A 160 28.04 -28.61 41.61
N LEU A 161 27.51 -27.47 42.05
CA LEU A 161 26.08 -27.28 42.24
C LEU A 161 25.47 -26.60 41.01
N THR A 162 24.34 -27.15 40.55
CA THR A 162 23.50 -26.55 39.51
C THR A 162 22.59 -25.47 40.11
N CYS A 163 21.91 -24.69 39.26
CA CYS A 163 20.93 -23.71 39.74
C CYS A 163 19.85 -24.32 40.65
N ILE A 164 19.39 -25.54 40.34
CA ILE A 164 18.42 -26.29 41.16
C ILE A 164 19.04 -26.72 42.49
N GLY A 165 20.30 -27.20 42.47
CA GLY A 165 21.02 -27.55 43.69
C GLY A 165 21.17 -26.37 44.65
N ILE A 166 21.49 -25.19 44.12
CA ILE A 166 21.59 -23.95 44.90
C ILE A 166 20.22 -23.51 45.45
N ALA A 167 19.17 -23.55 44.62
CA ALA A 167 17.82 -23.22 45.07
C ALA A 167 17.35 -24.15 46.22
N ALA A 168 17.61 -25.45 46.09
CA ALA A 168 17.31 -26.44 47.12
C ALA A 168 18.11 -26.18 48.43
N GLN A 169 19.41 -25.91 48.32
CA GLN A 169 20.26 -25.58 49.47
C GLN A 169 19.76 -24.34 50.23
N ARG A 170 19.21 -23.35 49.50
CA ARG A 170 18.65 -22.11 50.05
C ARG A 170 17.19 -22.23 50.50
N ARG A 171 16.58 -23.41 50.38
CA ARG A 171 15.15 -23.66 50.68
C ARG A 171 14.18 -22.82 49.84
N GLU A 172 14.58 -22.47 48.62
CA GLU A 172 13.75 -21.77 47.62
C GLU A 172 12.99 -22.81 46.78
N TYR A 173 12.04 -23.50 47.41
CA TYR A 173 11.34 -24.64 46.83
C TYR A 173 10.43 -24.28 45.65
N GLN A 174 9.78 -23.10 45.68
CA GLN A 174 8.93 -22.66 44.57
C GLN A 174 9.79 -22.35 43.35
N PHE A 175 10.95 -21.70 43.53
CA PHE A 175 11.87 -21.43 42.44
C PHE A 175 12.46 -22.74 41.86
N ALA A 176 12.85 -23.68 42.72
CA ALA A 176 13.30 -25.02 42.28
C ALA A 176 12.20 -25.80 41.54
N GLN A 177 10.94 -25.73 42.01
CA GLN A 177 9.80 -26.36 41.35
C GLN A 177 9.51 -25.74 39.98
N ASN A 178 9.53 -24.41 39.86
CA ASN A 178 9.36 -23.71 38.59
C ASN A 178 10.49 -24.04 37.60
N MET A 179 11.72 -24.19 38.08
CA MET A 179 12.84 -24.72 37.26
C MET A 179 12.57 -26.15 36.77
N GLY A 180 12.02 -27.02 37.62
CA GLY A 180 11.64 -28.37 37.23
C GLY A 180 10.53 -28.40 36.16
N LEU A 181 9.51 -27.55 36.31
CA LEU A 181 8.47 -27.39 35.28
C LEU A 181 9.06 -26.88 33.96
N LEU A 182 10.01 -25.95 34.03
CA LEU A 182 10.72 -25.46 32.86
C LEU A 182 11.52 -26.55 32.15
N ILE A 183 12.22 -27.43 32.88
CA ILE A 183 12.88 -28.61 32.31
C ILE A 183 11.89 -29.44 31.50
N ASN A 184 10.72 -29.72 32.06
CA ASN A 184 9.70 -30.52 31.39
C ASN A 184 9.18 -29.82 30.13
N THR A 185 8.89 -28.52 30.20
CA THR A 185 8.44 -27.73 29.05
C THR A 185 9.48 -27.75 27.92
N ILE A 186 10.78 -27.57 28.24
CA ILE A 186 11.85 -27.66 27.24
C ILE A 186 11.97 -29.08 26.69
N ALA A 187 11.88 -30.10 27.54
CA ALA A 187 11.94 -31.49 27.11
C ALA A 187 10.81 -31.82 26.13
N ASP A 188 9.61 -31.32 26.38
CA ASP A 188 8.46 -31.51 25.51
C ASP A 188 8.57 -30.69 24.21
N ASP A 189 9.12 -29.47 24.26
CA ASP A 189 9.45 -28.69 23.06
C ASP A 189 10.52 -29.39 22.21
N LEU A 190 11.57 -29.93 22.83
CA LEU A 190 12.60 -30.72 22.15
C LEU A 190 12.00 -31.98 21.50
N LYS A 191 11.13 -32.71 22.20
CA LYS A 191 10.41 -33.85 21.61
C LYS A 191 9.58 -33.42 20.40
N ARG A 192 8.88 -32.28 20.48
CA ARG A 192 8.10 -31.73 19.38
C ARG A 192 8.97 -31.37 18.18
N ARG A 193 10.09 -30.66 18.39
CA ARG A 193 11.05 -30.34 17.32
C ARG A 193 11.67 -31.59 16.69
N VAL A 194 11.93 -32.61 17.48
CA VAL A 194 12.40 -33.92 16.97
C VAL A 194 11.33 -34.56 16.10
N LEU A 195 10.07 -34.54 16.53
CA LEU A 195 8.94 -35.05 15.75
C LEU A 195 8.74 -34.26 14.44
N GLU A 196 8.77 -32.92 14.50
CA GLU A 196 8.70 -32.05 13.32
C GLU A 196 9.83 -32.33 12.33
N LYS A 197 11.06 -32.52 12.83
CA LYS A 197 12.20 -32.91 11.98
C LYS A 197 11.99 -34.29 11.35
N ASN A 198 11.43 -35.24 12.09
CA ASN A 198 11.13 -36.56 11.55
C ASN A 198 10.05 -36.47 10.46
N ASN A 199 8.98 -35.70 10.68
CA ASN A 199 7.94 -35.46 9.68
C ASN A 199 8.51 -34.74 8.45
N HIS A 200 9.43 -33.78 8.63
CA HIS A 200 10.11 -33.13 7.52
C HIS A 200 10.96 -34.11 6.73
N ILE A 201 11.70 -35.00 7.41
CA ILE A 201 12.47 -36.06 6.75
C ILE A 201 11.54 -36.99 5.94
N GLU A 202 10.41 -37.39 6.51
CA GLU A 202 9.41 -38.23 5.82
C GLU A 202 8.86 -37.51 4.57
N LEU A 203 8.55 -36.22 4.67
CA LEU A 203 8.13 -35.40 3.52
C LEU A 203 9.22 -35.30 2.43
N LEU A 204 10.49 -35.16 2.83
CA LEU A 204 11.61 -35.15 1.89
C LEU A 204 11.75 -36.51 1.18
N GLU A 205 11.57 -37.61 1.91
CA GLU A 205 11.58 -38.97 1.36
C GLU A 205 10.41 -39.19 0.38
N GLU A 206 9.22 -38.68 0.67
CA GLU A 206 8.07 -38.70 -0.25
C GLU A 206 8.32 -37.88 -1.52
N ARG A 207 8.86 -36.66 -1.38
CA ARG A 207 9.22 -35.81 -2.53
C ARG A 207 10.29 -36.44 -3.41
N GLN A 208 11.28 -37.10 -2.81
CA GLN A 208 12.31 -37.83 -3.54
C GLN A 208 11.70 -38.97 -4.38
N LYS A 209 10.67 -39.64 -3.87
CA LYS A 209 9.94 -40.67 -4.64
C LYS A 209 9.12 -40.07 -5.79
N ALA A 210 8.72 -38.80 -5.70
CA ALA A 210 7.80 -38.16 -6.63
C ALA A 210 8.46 -37.35 -7.78
N ALA A 211 9.73 -36.95 -7.67
CA ALA A 211 10.34 -36.01 -8.63
C ALA A 211 11.58 -36.56 -9.36
N PRO A 212 11.52 -36.80 -10.68
CA PRO A 212 12.66 -37.15 -11.52
C PRO A 212 13.10 -35.97 -12.41
N THR A 213 13.42 -34.81 -11.84
CA THR A 213 14.07 -33.72 -12.60
C THR A 213 15.49 -33.46 -12.06
N SER A 214 16.43 -33.31 -12.99
CA SER A 214 17.89 -33.42 -12.77
C SER A 214 18.47 -32.45 -11.72
N ASP A 215 17.94 -31.24 -11.59
CA ASP A 215 18.62 -30.17 -10.83
C ASP A 215 18.11 -30.02 -9.39
N GLU A 216 16.82 -30.23 -9.13
CA GLU A 216 16.31 -30.31 -7.75
C GLU A 216 16.84 -31.57 -7.04
N SER A 217 17.04 -32.67 -7.80
CA SER A 217 17.59 -33.93 -7.29
C SER A 217 18.92 -33.75 -6.55
N LYS A 218 19.81 -32.85 -7.01
CA LYS A 218 21.12 -32.61 -6.39
C LYS A 218 21.02 -31.91 -5.03
N ILE A 219 20.10 -30.95 -4.90
CA ILE A 219 19.87 -30.22 -3.64
C ILE A 219 19.28 -31.19 -2.61
N TYR A 220 18.28 -31.98 -3.00
CA TYR A 220 17.68 -32.99 -2.13
C TYR A 220 18.70 -34.07 -1.71
N GLN A 221 19.53 -34.53 -2.64
CA GLN A 221 20.58 -35.51 -2.35
C GLN A 221 21.58 -34.97 -1.31
N PHE A 222 22.00 -33.71 -1.43
CA PHE A 222 22.89 -33.07 -0.46
C PHE A 222 22.24 -32.95 0.93
N GLN A 223 20.97 -32.55 1.00
CA GLN A 223 20.23 -32.44 2.26
C GLN A 223 20.06 -33.80 2.95
N MET A 224 19.70 -34.84 2.19
CA MET A 224 19.58 -36.21 2.70
C MET A 224 20.91 -36.79 3.17
N GLU A 225 22.00 -36.53 2.44
CA GLU A 225 23.34 -36.97 2.85
C GLU A 225 23.76 -36.32 4.18
N SER A 226 23.43 -35.04 4.39
CA SER A 226 23.68 -34.32 5.64
C SER A 226 22.89 -34.89 6.83
N VAL A 227 21.61 -35.20 6.62
CA VAL A 227 20.75 -35.82 7.64
C VAL A 227 21.25 -37.22 7.99
N ASN A 228 21.61 -38.02 6.99
CA ASN A 228 22.12 -39.38 7.20
C ASN A 228 23.47 -39.38 7.94
N LYS A 229 24.38 -38.47 7.58
CA LYS A 229 25.64 -38.28 8.33
C LYS A 229 25.38 -37.90 9.79
N SER A 230 24.40 -37.04 10.05
CA SER A 230 24.03 -36.64 11.41
C SER A 230 23.43 -37.79 12.21
N LYS A 231 22.54 -38.59 11.61
CA LYS A 231 21.96 -39.80 12.23
C LYS A 231 23.05 -40.83 12.58
N LEU A 232 23.96 -41.10 11.65
CA LEU A 232 25.09 -42.02 11.86
C LEU A 232 26.00 -41.54 13.01
N TYR A 233 26.33 -40.25 13.02
CA TYR A 233 27.16 -39.67 14.08
C TYR A 233 26.53 -39.81 15.47
N VAL A 234 25.22 -39.53 15.59
CA VAL A 234 24.51 -39.67 16.88
C VAL A 234 24.43 -41.14 17.30
N ALA A 235 24.10 -42.05 16.38
CA ALA A 235 24.03 -43.49 16.67
C ALA A 235 25.39 -44.05 17.13
N GLU A 236 26.47 -43.65 16.48
CA GLU A 236 27.83 -44.06 16.83
C GLU A 236 28.27 -43.49 18.18
N LYS A 237 27.94 -42.22 18.47
CA LYS A 237 28.20 -41.62 19.79
C LYS A 237 27.43 -42.32 20.91
N CYS A 238 26.17 -42.69 20.68
CA CYS A 238 25.38 -43.48 21.63
C CYS A 238 25.95 -44.89 21.83
N LYS A 239 26.40 -45.55 20.76
CA LYS A 239 27.05 -46.86 20.84
C LYS A 239 28.34 -46.80 21.66
N ASN A 240 29.17 -45.79 21.41
CA ASN A 240 30.43 -45.60 22.14
C ASN A 240 30.18 -45.28 23.62
N ALA A 241 29.16 -44.49 23.94
CA ALA A 241 28.78 -44.21 25.33
C ALA A 241 28.33 -45.47 26.09
N ARG A 242 27.56 -46.35 25.44
CA ARG A 242 27.16 -47.66 26.03
C ARG A 242 28.36 -48.56 26.27
N LEU A 243 29.24 -48.68 25.28
CA LEU A 243 30.45 -49.50 25.39
C LEU A 243 31.37 -49.00 26.52
N SER A 244 31.54 -47.68 26.64
CA SER A 244 32.30 -47.08 27.74
C SER A 244 31.68 -47.43 29.09
N SER A 245 30.36 -47.31 29.22
CA SER A 245 29.65 -47.65 30.46
C SER A 245 29.76 -49.14 30.82
N GLU A 246 29.77 -50.04 29.83
CA GLU A 246 29.95 -51.49 30.06
C GLU A 246 31.38 -51.80 30.54
N ILE A 247 32.39 -51.18 29.92
CA ILE A 247 33.79 -51.33 30.35
C ILE A 247 33.99 -50.81 31.77
N ASP A 248 33.41 -49.65 32.10
CA ASP A 248 33.52 -49.09 33.45
C ASP A 248 32.82 -49.98 34.49
N LYS A 249 31.68 -50.60 34.12
CA LYS A 249 31.02 -51.60 34.95
C LYS A 249 31.90 -52.83 35.16
N MET A 250 32.51 -53.38 34.10
CA MET A 250 33.42 -54.53 34.21
C MET A 250 34.62 -54.24 35.11
N LYS A 251 35.21 -53.04 35.03
CA LYS A 251 36.31 -52.62 35.91
C LYS A 251 35.89 -52.61 37.38
N VAL A 252 34.68 -52.13 37.67
CA VAL A 252 34.13 -52.14 39.03
C VAL A 252 33.89 -53.58 39.50
N ASP A 253 33.28 -54.42 38.66
CA ASP A 253 33.01 -55.82 38.98
C ASP A 253 34.30 -56.61 39.25
N HIS A 254 35.32 -56.47 38.39
CA HIS A 254 36.64 -57.08 38.59
C HIS A 254 37.31 -56.60 39.88
N LYS A 255 37.23 -55.30 40.19
CA LYS A 255 37.79 -54.75 41.41
C LYS A 255 37.15 -55.38 42.66
N VAL A 256 35.81 -55.49 42.66
CA VAL A 256 35.06 -56.13 43.74
C VAL A 256 35.43 -57.62 43.87
N GLU A 257 35.59 -58.33 42.75
CA GLU A 257 35.97 -59.75 42.77
C GLU A 257 37.39 -59.97 43.30
N ILE A 258 38.34 -59.09 42.92
CA ILE A 258 39.70 -59.10 43.46
C ILE A 258 39.70 -58.85 44.97
N GLU A 259 38.97 -57.84 45.45
CA GLU A 259 38.83 -57.55 46.89
C GLU A 259 38.24 -58.74 47.66
N LYS A 260 37.28 -59.46 47.05
CA LYS A 260 36.69 -60.69 47.63
C LYS A 260 37.71 -61.81 47.76
N TYR A 261 38.48 -62.11 46.71
CA TYR A 261 39.51 -63.16 46.79
C TYR A 261 40.65 -62.77 47.74
N GLN A 262 41.04 -61.49 47.79
CA GLN A 262 42.02 -61.01 48.77
C GLN A 262 41.54 -61.24 50.20
N ALA A 263 40.26 -60.97 50.49
CA ALA A 263 39.68 -61.24 51.80
C ALA A 263 39.63 -62.74 52.12
N GLU A 264 39.33 -63.60 51.14
CA GLU A 264 39.34 -65.06 51.30
C GLU A 264 40.75 -65.61 51.56
N ILE A 265 41.76 -65.10 50.85
CA ILE A 265 43.17 -65.42 51.08
C ILE A 265 43.58 -65.05 52.50
N GLU A 266 43.24 -63.84 52.97
CA GLU A 266 43.55 -63.40 54.33
C GLU A 266 42.82 -64.23 55.40
N LYS A 267 41.62 -64.74 55.10
CA LYS A 267 40.91 -65.67 55.98
C LYS A 267 41.62 -67.03 56.04
N LEU A 268 41.98 -67.61 54.90
CA LEU A 268 42.68 -68.90 54.81
C LEU A 268 44.05 -68.84 55.49
N LYS A 269 44.80 -67.74 55.33
CA LYS A 269 46.08 -67.52 56.04
C LYS A 269 45.94 -67.55 57.56
N LYS A 270 44.82 -67.05 58.11
CA LYS A 270 44.55 -67.05 59.55
C LYS A 270 44.12 -68.41 60.10
N GLU A 271 43.57 -69.28 59.26
CA GLU A 271 43.15 -70.65 59.62
C GLU A 271 44.28 -71.68 59.57
N ALA A 272 45.35 -71.40 58.82
CA ALA A 272 46.51 -72.27 58.62
C ALA A 272 47.36 -72.63 59.88
N PRO A 273 47.59 -71.76 60.89
CA PRO A 273 48.54 -72.07 61.95
C PRO A 273 48.07 -73.12 63.00
N GLY A 274 46.88 -73.73 62.84
CA GLY A 274 46.24 -74.52 63.90
C GLY A 274 45.84 -75.96 63.60
N LYS A 275 46.04 -76.52 62.39
CA LYS A 275 45.47 -77.83 62.02
C LYS A 275 46.46 -78.79 61.34
N VAL A 276 46.41 -80.04 61.80
CA VAL A 276 47.33 -81.14 61.49
C VAL A 276 47.21 -81.64 60.04
N MET A 277 48.36 -81.60 59.33
CA MET A 277 48.89 -82.35 58.16
C MET A 277 47.99 -82.85 57.00
N LEU A 278 46.69 -83.07 57.15
CA LEU A 278 45.83 -83.59 56.06
C LEU A 278 44.82 -82.54 55.52
N GLN A 279 44.55 -81.46 56.27
CA GLN A 279 43.71 -80.34 55.79
C GLN A 279 44.52 -79.26 55.06
N ASP A 280 45.85 -79.31 55.13
CA ASP A 280 46.77 -78.36 54.50
C ASP A 280 46.74 -78.42 52.97
N GLU A 281 46.62 -79.61 52.38
CA GLU A 281 46.60 -79.78 50.92
C GLU A 281 45.33 -79.16 50.30
N GLU A 282 44.18 -79.24 50.96
CA GLU A 282 42.95 -78.65 50.45
C GLU A 282 42.94 -77.12 50.58
N ILE A 283 43.46 -76.58 51.69
CA ILE A 283 43.62 -75.14 51.90
C ILE A 283 44.62 -74.58 50.89
N LYS A 284 45.74 -75.28 50.67
CA LYS A 284 46.74 -74.92 49.66
C LYS A 284 46.16 -74.92 48.27
N ARG A 285 45.38 -75.94 47.88
CA ARG A 285 44.70 -75.98 46.58
C ARG A 285 43.71 -74.82 46.40
N LYS A 286 42.93 -74.45 47.43
CA LYS A 286 42.02 -73.29 47.37
C LYS A 286 42.78 -71.97 47.24
N LEU A 287 43.90 -71.84 47.94
CA LEU A 287 44.77 -70.68 47.86
C LEU A 287 45.39 -70.55 46.46
N ASP A 288 45.88 -71.66 45.88
CA ASP A 288 46.46 -71.68 44.53
C ASP A 288 45.41 -71.29 43.47
N ILE A 289 44.18 -71.81 43.57
CA ILE A 289 43.07 -71.44 42.67
C ILE A 289 42.72 -69.95 42.81
N ALA A 290 42.67 -69.40 44.03
CA ALA A 290 42.36 -67.99 44.26
C ALA A 290 43.47 -67.07 43.71
N VAL A 291 44.74 -67.46 43.88
CA VAL A 291 45.89 -66.72 43.34
C VAL A 291 45.90 -66.75 41.81
N GLU A 292 45.66 -67.93 41.22
CA GLU A 292 45.54 -68.07 39.76
C GLU A 292 44.38 -67.21 39.21
N ARG A 293 43.23 -67.19 39.90
CA ARG A 293 42.07 -66.39 39.51
C ARG A 293 42.34 -64.88 39.59
N ILE A 294 43.03 -64.41 40.64
CA ILE A 294 43.47 -63.01 40.74
C ILE A 294 44.44 -62.68 39.59
N GLY A 295 45.36 -63.60 39.27
CA GLY A 295 46.29 -63.44 38.15
C GLY A 295 45.57 -63.28 36.81
N ILE A 296 44.55 -64.10 36.54
CA ILE A 296 43.71 -64.02 35.34
C ILE A 296 42.97 -62.68 35.28
N LEU A 297 42.28 -62.27 36.37
CA LEU A 297 41.52 -61.02 36.41
C LEU A 297 42.43 -59.77 36.28
N ALA A 298 43.64 -59.82 36.85
CA ALA A 298 44.63 -58.76 36.69
C ALA A 298 45.12 -58.67 35.24
N PHE A 299 45.40 -59.81 34.61
CA PHE A 299 45.79 -59.87 33.21
C PHE A 299 44.67 -59.37 32.28
N GLU A 300 43.41 -59.75 32.52
CA GLU A 300 42.26 -59.25 31.75
C GLU A 300 42.10 -57.73 31.89
N ASN A 301 42.33 -57.16 33.08
CA ASN A 301 42.35 -55.72 33.27
C ASN A 301 43.48 -55.02 32.52
N ASP A 302 44.67 -55.62 32.46
CA ASP A 302 45.81 -55.07 31.70
C ASP A 302 45.56 -55.14 30.19
N VAL A 303 44.95 -56.23 29.69
CA VAL A 303 44.52 -56.34 28.29
C VAL A 303 43.46 -55.27 27.95
N LEU A 304 42.46 -55.08 28.82
CA LEU A 304 41.46 -54.02 28.64
C LEU A 304 42.08 -52.62 28.64
N LYS A 305 43.16 -52.42 29.40
CA LYS A 305 43.90 -51.15 29.47
C LYS A 305 44.72 -50.91 28.19
N ASP A 306 45.39 -51.93 27.67
CA ASP A 306 46.14 -51.84 26.41
C ASP A 306 45.21 -51.61 25.21
N ASP A 307 44.09 -52.32 25.13
CA ASP A 307 43.06 -52.09 24.10
C ASP A 307 42.44 -50.69 24.19
N SER A 308 42.21 -50.19 25.41
CA SER A 308 41.77 -48.81 25.64
C SER A 308 42.83 -47.81 25.16
N CYS A 309 44.11 -48.07 25.40
CA CYS A 309 45.22 -47.21 25.00
C CYS A 309 45.34 -47.13 23.46
N LYS A 310 45.30 -48.28 22.78
CA LYS A 310 45.33 -48.34 21.30
C LYS A 310 44.13 -47.64 20.66
N LYS A 311 42.93 -47.81 21.23
CA LYS A 311 41.73 -47.08 20.76
C LYS A 311 41.85 -45.58 20.99
N GLU A 312 42.46 -45.15 22.10
CA GLU A 312 42.70 -43.74 22.37
C GLU A 312 43.67 -43.12 21.35
N GLU A 313 44.75 -43.82 21.00
CA GLU A 313 45.69 -43.38 19.95
C GLU A 313 45.03 -43.29 18.57
N GLN A 314 44.22 -44.29 18.21
CA GLN A 314 43.43 -44.26 16.97
C GLN A 314 42.46 -43.08 16.94
N LEU A 315 41.77 -42.83 18.05
CA LEU A 315 40.84 -41.71 18.17
C LEU A 315 41.57 -40.36 18.09
N LYS A 316 42.75 -40.22 18.72
CA LYS A 316 43.60 -39.03 18.60
C LYS A 316 44.03 -38.77 17.16
N ALA A 317 44.42 -39.82 16.43
CA ALA A 317 44.78 -39.70 15.01
C ALA A 317 43.57 -39.28 14.14
N GLU A 318 42.39 -39.84 14.41
CA GLU A 318 41.16 -39.46 13.70
C GLU A 318 40.74 -38.02 14.00
N ILE A 319 40.81 -37.60 15.26
CA ILE A 319 40.57 -36.21 15.70
C ILE A 319 41.53 -35.27 14.98
N PHE A 320 42.82 -35.59 14.93
CA PHE A 320 43.82 -34.78 14.24
C PHE A 320 43.51 -34.61 12.74
N LEU A 321 43.10 -35.68 12.06
CA LEU A 321 42.70 -35.63 10.65
C LEU A 321 41.42 -34.78 10.45
N LYS A 322 40.44 -34.92 11.36
CA LYS A 322 39.22 -34.10 11.36
C LYS A 322 39.54 -32.63 11.61
N ASP A 323 40.43 -32.30 12.54
CA ASP A 323 40.87 -30.94 12.81
C ASP A 323 41.58 -30.31 11.62
N LYS A 324 42.40 -31.08 10.89
CA LYS A 324 43.01 -30.63 9.63
C LYS A 324 41.95 -30.33 8.57
N CYS A 325 40.90 -31.13 8.47
CA CYS A 325 39.78 -30.89 7.57
C CYS A 325 38.97 -29.65 7.98
N ILE A 326 38.66 -29.51 9.27
CA ILE A 326 37.99 -28.32 9.83
C ILE A 326 38.81 -27.07 9.56
N SER A 327 40.14 -27.12 9.68
CA SER A 327 41.02 -25.99 9.41
C SER A 327 40.97 -25.56 7.94
N ARG A 328 40.93 -26.52 7.00
CA ARG A 328 40.72 -26.22 5.58
C ARG A 328 39.35 -25.60 5.31
N GLN A 329 38.30 -26.11 5.96
CA GLN A 329 36.95 -25.56 5.82
C GLN A 329 36.84 -24.16 6.44
N LYS A 330 37.52 -23.89 7.56
CA LYS A 330 37.60 -22.56 8.16
C LYS A 330 38.24 -21.55 7.20
N GLY A 331 39.27 -21.95 6.45
CA GLY A 331 39.84 -21.12 5.39
C GLY A 331 38.80 -20.75 4.33
N LYS A 332 38.08 -21.74 3.79
CA LYS A 332 37.00 -21.51 2.81
C LYS A 332 35.87 -20.62 3.37
N CYS A 333 35.50 -20.81 4.64
CA CYS A 333 34.51 -19.95 5.30
C CYS A 333 35.00 -18.52 5.47
N ALA A 334 36.30 -18.31 5.71
CA ALA A 334 36.88 -16.97 5.76
C ALA A 334 36.81 -16.29 4.38
N ASP A 335 37.16 -17.01 3.31
CA ASP A 335 37.05 -16.50 1.94
C ASP A 335 35.60 -16.11 1.61
N LEU A 336 34.64 -16.99 1.89
CA LEU A 336 33.21 -16.69 1.71
C LEU A 336 32.74 -15.51 2.57
N SER A 337 33.26 -15.37 3.80
CA SER A 337 32.95 -14.22 4.66
C SER A 337 33.43 -12.92 4.03
N THR A 338 34.63 -12.90 3.43
CA THR A 338 35.14 -11.70 2.74
C THR A 338 34.31 -11.36 1.50
N GLU A 339 33.82 -12.37 0.77
CA GLU A 339 32.94 -12.16 -0.38
C GLU A 339 31.56 -11.62 0.05
N ILE A 340 30.99 -12.13 1.14
CA ILE A 340 29.77 -11.59 1.74
C ILE A 340 29.96 -10.12 2.14
N ASP A 341 31.10 -9.76 2.75
CA ASP A 341 31.35 -8.38 3.13
C ASP A 341 31.55 -7.46 1.92
N LYS A 342 32.12 -7.97 0.82
CA LYS A 342 32.17 -7.25 -0.46
C LYS A 342 30.75 -7.01 -1.02
N LEU A 343 29.92 -8.04 -1.07
CA LEU A 343 28.52 -7.94 -1.53
C LEU A 343 27.69 -6.99 -0.66
N LYS A 344 27.92 -6.98 0.66
CA LYS A 344 27.27 -6.02 1.57
C LYS A 344 27.66 -4.57 1.26
N LYS A 345 28.94 -4.31 0.95
CA LYS A 345 29.40 -2.99 0.53
C LYS A 345 28.76 -2.56 -0.79
N GLU A 346 28.73 -3.46 -1.78
CA GLU A 346 28.07 -3.20 -3.06
C GLU A 346 26.56 -2.94 -2.89
N SER A 347 25.89 -3.71 -2.04
CA SER A 347 24.48 -3.51 -1.70
C SER A 347 24.24 -2.17 -1.00
N ALA A 348 25.14 -1.73 -0.12
CA ALA A 348 25.04 -0.43 0.54
C ALA A 348 25.18 0.73 -0.46
N ILE A 349 26.16 0.64 -1.38
CA ILE A 349 26.35 1.63 -2.46
C ILE A 349 25.10 1.69 -3.35
N PHE A 350 24.54 0.54 -3.73
CA PHE A 350 23.32 0.50 -4.52
C PHE A 350 22.14 1.15 -3.78
N THR A 351 22.01 0.89 -2.48
CA THR A 351 20.95 1.47 -1.65
C THR A 351 21.08 3.00 -1.60
N GLU A 352 22.29 3.51 -1.42
CA GLU A 352 22.57 4.96 -1.43
C GLU A 352 22.21 5.60 -2.78
N GLN A 353 22.57 4.94 -3.90
CA GLN A 353 22.20 5.41 -5.24
C GLN A 353 20.68 5.45 -5.46
N VAL A 354 19.94 4.45 -4.95
CA VAL A 354 18.48 4.43 -5.01
C VAL A 354 17.89 5.56 -4.17
N THR A 355 18.38 5.78 -2.95
CA THR A 355 17.90 6.87 -2.09
C THR A 355 18.16 8.26 -2.68
N ASN A 356 19.32 8.45 -3.32
CA ASN A 356 19.66 9.70 -4.00
C ASN A 356 18.72 9.96 -5.19
N LYS A 357 18.49 8.95 -6.05
CA LYS A 357 17.52 9.06 -7.16
C LYS A 357 16.09 9.31 -6.69
N GLU A 358 15.69 8.73 -5.56
CA GLU A 358 14.36 8.99 -5.00
C GLU A 358 14.24 10.43 -4.49
N SER A 359 15.30 10.98 -3.89
CA SER A 359 15.33 12.38 -3.47
C SER A 359 15.27 13.36 -4.66
N GLU A 360 15.93 13.04 -5.77
CA GLU A 360 15.86 13.81 -7.02
C GLU A 360 14.46 13.80 -7.61
N ARG A 361 13.83 12.61 -7.69
CA ARG A 361 12.43 12.48 -8.14
C ARG A 361 11.45 13.23 -7.24
N LYS A 362 11.68 13.27 -5.93
CA LYS A 362 10.85 14.08 -5.01
C LYS A 362 10.94 15.57 -5.31
N LYS A 363 12.16 16.09 -5.54
CA LYS A 363 12.37 17.49 -5.95
C LYS A 363 11.73 17.79 -7.32
N GLU A 364 11.85 16.89 -8.28
CA GLU A 364 11.23 17.03 -9.60
C GLU A 364 9.69 17.06 -9.50
N ASN A 365 9.09 16.17 -8.69
CA ASN A 365 7.65 16.15 -8.44
C ASN A 365 7.16 17.42 -7.73
N GLU A 366 7.94 17.96 -6.78
CA GLU A 366 7.62 19.25 -6.15
C GLU A 366 7.65 20.40 -7.16
N ASN A 367 8.64 20.42 -8.06
CA ASN A 367 8.71 21.42 -9.14
C ASN A 367 7.52 21.31 -10.10
N LEU A 368 7.18 20.10 -10.56
CA LEU A 368 6.01 19.86 -11.42
C LEU A 368 4.71 20.27 -10.73
N LYS A 369 4.59 20.06 -9.41
CA LYS A 369 3.44 20.51 -8.64
C LYS A 369 3.31 22.05 -8.66
N ILE A 370 4.41 22.76 -8.47
CA ILE A 370 4.45 24.23 -8.55
C ILE A 370 4.03 24.70 -9.95
N GLU A 371 4.53 24.06 -11.01
CA GLU A 371 4.17 24.37 -12.40
C GLU A 371 2.68 24.16 -12.68
N ILE A 372 2.10 23.04 -12.22
CA ILE A 372 0.67 22.77 -12.33
C ILE A 372 -0.16 23.84 -11.61
N ASP A 373 0.25 24.25 -10.41
CA ASP A 373 -0.45 25.28 -9.63
C ASP A 373 -0.31 26.68 -10.25
N MET A 374 0.76 26.95 -11.00
CA MET A 374 0.87 28.15 -11.84
C MET A 374 -0.10 28.10 -13.02
N LEU A 375 -0.10 27.01 -13.79
CA LEU A 375 -0.97 26.84 -14.96
C LEU A 375 -2.46 26.89 -14.59
N LYS A 376 -2.85 26.35 -13.43
CA LYS A 376 -4.22 26.46 -12.92
C LYS A 376 -4.62 27.91 -12.66
N ARG A 377 -3.75 28.70 -12.04
CA ARG A 377 -4.02 30.13 -11.79
C ARG A 377 -4.17 30.92 -13.08
N ASP A 378 -3.34 30.63 -14.08
CA ASP A 378 -3.44 31.27 -15.39
C ASP A 378 -4.75 30.89 -16.11
N ALA A 379 -5.15 29.61 -16.03
CA ALA A 379 -6.43 29.15 -16.57
C ALA A 379 -7.63 29.80 -15.87
N ASP A 380 -7.60 29.93 -14.54
CA ASP A 380 -8.65 30.61 -13.78
C ASP A 380 -8.71 32.11 -14.12
N LEU A 381 -7.56 32.75 -14.32
CA LEU A 381 -7.50 34.14 -14.75
C LEU A 381 -8.11 34.33 -16.15
N GLN A 382 -7.76 33.46 -17.11
CA GLN A 382 -8.34 33.48 -18.46
C GLN A 382 -9.84 33.21 -18.43
N LYS A 383 -10.29 32.27 -17.60
CA LYS A 383 -11.71 31.98 -17.41
C LYS A 383 -12.44 33.23 -16.91
N ASN A 384 -11.95 33.87 -15.86
CA ASN A 384 -12.54 35.10 -15.32
C ASN A 384 -12.57 36.23 -16.36
N GLN A 385 -11.50 36.39 -17.16
CA GLN A 385 -11.47 37.35 -18.26
C GLN A 385 -12.55 37.04 -19.31
N SER A 386 -12.70 35.77 -19.70
CA SER A 386 -13.72 35.36 -20.67
C SER A 386 -15.15 35.52 -20.13
N GLU A 387 -15.39 35.24 -18.86
CA GLU A 387 -16.69 35.44 -18.20
C GLU A 387 -17.06 36.93 -18.17
N ASN A 388 -16.10 37.80 -17.86
CA ASN A 388 -16.32 39.25 -17.91
C ASN A 388 -16.69 39.71 -19.33
N SER A 389 -15.96 39.28 -20.36
CA SER A 389 -16.30 39.61 -21.75
C SER A 389 -17.66 39.06 -22.18
N ILE A 390 -18.05 37.87 -21.72
CA ILE A 390 -19.38 37.31 -22.00
C ILE A 390 -20.46 38.18 -21.35
N ASN A 391 -20.27 38.62 -20.11
CA ASN A 391 -21.23 39.47 -19.42
C ASN A 391 -21.38 40.83 -20.12
N GLU A 392 -20.27 41.46 -20.54
CA GLU A 392 -20.30 42.70 -21.33
C GLU A 392 -21.09 42.53 -22.63
N LEU A 393 -20.82 41.45 -23.39
CA LEU A 393 -21.55 41.15 -24.62
C LEU A 393 -23.04 40.84 -24.37
N GLN A 394 -23.39 40.24 -23.23
CA GLN A 394 -24.77 40.02 -22.84
C GLN A 394 -25.49 41.35 -22.56
N ASP A 395 -24.83 42.27 -21.85
CA ASP A 395 -25.37 43.60 -21.56
C ASP A 395 -25.57 44.43 -22.83
N GLU A 396 -24.61 44.38 -23.76
CA GLU A 396 -24.72 45.00 -25.09
C GLU A 396 -25.90 44.42 -25.88
N ASN A 397 -26.03 43.10 -25.92
CA ASN A 397 -27.16 42.44 -26.58
C ASN A 397 -28.51 42.83 -25.97
N GLN A 398 -28.60 42.93 -24.64
CA GLN A 398 -29.80 43.43 -23.98
C GLN A 398 -30.10 44.89 -24.35
N GLN A 399 -29.08 45.72 -24.49
CA GLN A 399 -29.22 47.10 -24.95
C GLN A 399 -29.72 47.17 -26.40
N LEU A 400 -29.17 46.35 -27.29
CA LEU A 400 -29.62 46.25 -28.68
C LEU A 400 -31.08 45.77 -28.77
N LEU A 401 -31.47 44.77 -27.98
CA LEU A 401 -32.86 44.32 -27.89
C LEU A 401 -33.81 45.43 -27.44
N ARG A 402 -33.40 46.25 -26.46
CA ARG A 402 -34.17 47.44 -26.05
C ARG A 402 -34.32 48.46 -27.19
N ARG A 403 -33.25 48.71 -27.96
CA ARG A 403 -33.29 49.60 -29.14
C ARG A 403 -34.21 49.05 -30.24
N LEU A 404 -34.13 47.75 -30.53
CA LEU A 404 -34.99 47.09 -31.51
C LEU A 404 -36.47 47.15 -31.12
N LYS A 405 -36.80 46.98 -29.84
CA LYS A 405 -38.18 47.18 -29.34
C LYS A 405 -38.67 48.61 -29.59
N GLY A 406 -37.83 49.62 -29.33
CA GLY A 406 -38.14 51.02 -29.64
C GLY A 406 -38.38 51.25 -31.14
N ALA A 407 -37.56 50.65 -32.00
CA ALA A 407 -37.74 50.70 -33.45
C ALA A 407 -39.04 50.01 -33.90
N GLY A 408 -39.47 48.95 -33.22
CA GLY A 408 -40.77 48.30 -33.43
C GLY A 408 -41.95 49.24 -33.19
N THR A 409 -41.90 50.04 -32.12
CA THR A 409 -42.92 51.06 -31.83
C THR A 409 -42.96 52.13 -32.93
N ILE A 410 -41.79 52.61 -33.36
CA ILE A 410 -41.69 53.58 -34.46
C ILE A 410 -42.24 52.97 -35.76
N LYS A 411 -41.94 51.70 -36.04
CA LYS A 411 -42.49 50.99 -37.21
C LYS A 411 -44.01 50.89 -37.12
N MET A 412 -44.57 50.56 -35.96
CA MET A 412 -46.04 50.51 -35.80
C MET A 412 -46.67 51.89 -35.97
N GLN A 413 -46.08 52.93 -35.39
CA GLN A 413 -46.54 54.32 -35.58
C GLN A 413 -46.47 54.73 -37.05
N ALA A 414 -45.35 54.44 -37.73
CA ALA A 414 -45.20 54.72 -39.16
C ALA A 414 -46.23 53.94 -39.99
N GLN A 415 -46.48 52.66 -39.68
CA GLN A 415 -47.48 51.84 -40.36
C GLN A 415 -48.90 52.35 -40.12
N GLU A 416 -49.21 52.84 -38.91
CA GLU A 416 -50.49 53.47 -38.59
C GLU A 416 -50.65 54.81 -39.32
N HIS A 417 -49.61 55.65 -39.36
CA HIS A 417 -49.60 56.85 -40.18
C HIS A 417 -49.81 56.54 -41.66
N LEU A 418 -49.19 55.47 -42.16
CA LEU A 418 -49.37 55.00 -43.54
C LEU A 418 -50.82 54.53 -43.79
N ARG A 419 -51.43 53.84 -42.82
CA ARG A 419 -52.84 53.44 -42.85
C ARG A 419 -53.79 54.65 -42.85
N GLN A 420 -53.48 55.67 -42.04
CA GLN A 420 -54.23 56.93 -42.01
C GLN A 420 -54.09 57.70 -43.33
N LEU A 421 -52.88 57.79 -43.88
CA LEU A 421 -52.60 58.38 -45.18
C LEU A 421 -53.36 57.66 -46.30
N ASN A 422 -53.33 56.33 -46.33
CA ASN A 422 -54.09 55.56 -47.32
C ASN A 422 -55.60 55.79 -47.16
N LYS A 423 -56.12 55.90 -45.94
CA LYS A 423 -57.54 56.20 -45.71
C LYS A 423 -57.93 57.60 -46.20
N LEU A 424 -57.04 58.59 -46.04
CA LEU A 424 -57.25 59.93 -46.59
C LEU A 424 -57.20 59.90 -48.13
N LEU A 425 -56.25 59.14 -48.70
CA LEU A 425 -56.14 58.94 -50.14
C LEU A 425 -57.38 58.24 -50.73
N ASP A 426 -57.95 57.27 -50.02
CA ASP A 426 -59.18 56.58 -50.43
C ASP A 426 -60.39 57.54 -50.39
N ILE A 427 -60.45 58.44 -49.41
CA ILE A 427 -61.51 59.48 -49.34
C ILE A 427 -61.36 60.47 -50.50
N GLU A 428 -60.14 60.91 -50.79
CA GLU A 428 -59.85 61.85 -51.88
C GLU A 428 -60.12 61.20 -53.24
N ASN A 429 -59.71 59.95 -53.43
CA ASN A 429 -59.99 59.17 -54.63
C ASN A 429 -61.49 58.84 -54.77
N SER A 430 -62.22 58.53 -53.70
CA SER A 430 -63.68 58.30 -53.74
C SER A 430 -64.42 59.58 -54.15
N SER A 431 -63.97 60.74 -53.66
CA SER A 431 -64.57 62.03 -53.98
C SER A 431 -64.28 62.46 -55.43
N GLN A 432 -63.06 62.23 -55.93
CA GLN A 432 -62.67 62.57 -57.30
C GLN A 432 -63.18 61.56 -58.35
N SER A 433 -63.30 60.27 -57.99
CA SER A 433 -63.83 59.25 -58.90
C SER A 433 -65.35 59.31 -59.03
N GLU A 434 -66.09 59.62 -57.97
CA GLU A 434 -67.54 59.85 -58.09
C GLU A 434 -67.89 61.05 -59.00
N ILE A 435 -67.08 62.12 -58.94
CA ILE A 435 -67.26 63.28 -59.82
C ILE A 435 -66.94 62.93 -61.28
N ARG A 436 -65.83 62.21 -61.53
CA ARG A 436 -65.43 61.79 -62.89
C ARG A 436 -66.37 60.75 -63.51
N VAL A 437 -66.89 59.81 -62.73
CA VAL A 437 -67.81 58.79 -63.22
C VAL A 437 -69.12 59.45 -63.66
N LYS A 438 -69.65 60.39 -62.89
CA LYS A 438 -70.87 61.12 -63.25
C LYS A 438 -70.71 61.95 -64.54
N GLU A 439 -69.56 62.60 -64.70
CA GLU A 439 -69.25 63.38 -65.91
C GLU A 439 -69.08 62.50 -67.16
N LEU A 440 -68.50 61.30 -67.01
CA LEU A 440 -68.40 60.33 -68.10
C LEU A 440 -69.75 59.69 -68.45
N GLU A 441 -70.61 59.45 -67.45
CA GLU A 441 -71.96 58.94 -67.66
C GLU A 441 -72.82 59.92 -68.46
N ASP A 442 -72.73 61.22 -68.15
CA ASP A 442 -73.43 62.29 -68.89
C ASP A 442 -72.92 62.40 -70.34
N GLN A 443 -71.61 62.23 -70.57
CA GLN A 443 -71.03 62.20 -71.92
C GLN A 443 -71.46 60.98 -72.74
N ILE A 444 -71.53 59.80 -72.09
CA ILE A 444 -72.02 58.57 -72.74
C ILE A 444 -73.50 58.69 -73.11
N ALA A 445 -74.32 59.32 -72.26
CA ALA A 445 -75.72 59.57 -72.56
C ALA A 445 -75.88 60.48 -73.80
N ALA A 446 -75.11 61.57 -73.88
CA ALA A 446 -75.12 62.48 -75.02
C ALA A 446 -74.67 61.82 -76.34
N LEU A 447 -73.64 60.98 -76.29
CA LEU A 447 -73.15 60.24 -77.46
C LEU A 447 -74.18 59.24 -78.00
N LYS A 448 -74.96 58.60 -77.12
CA LYS A 448 -76.03 57.68 -77.54
C LYS A 448 -77.14 58.39 -78.30
N THR A 449 -77.48 59.61 -77.92
CA THR A 449 -78.50 60.42 -78.62
C THR A 449 -78.04 60.77 -80.03
N VAL A 450 -76.79 61.19 -80.19
CA VAL A 450 -76.20 61.50 -81.51
C VAL A 450 -76.16 60.26 -82.41
N ASN A 451 -75.87 59.08 -81.85
CA ASN A 451 -75.80 57.86 -82.64
C ASN A 451 -77.19 57.43 -83.19
N LEU A 452 -78.25 57.62 -82.41
CA LEU A 452 -79.63 57.37 -82.86
C LEU A 452 -80.05 58.31 -84.00
N ASP A 453 -79.66 59.58 -83.92
CA ASP A 453 -79.92 60.55 -84.99
C ASP A 453 -79.14 60.20 -86.26
N LEU A 454 -77.90 59.73 -86.13
CA LEU A 454 -77.07 59.31 -87.26
C LEU A 454 -77.64 58.08 -87.98
N GLU A 455 -78.13 57.08 -87.23
CA GLU A 455 -78.79 55.89 -87.78
C GLU A 455 -80.08 56.26 -88.54
N SER A 456 -80.86 57.20 -88.01
CA SER A 456 -82.05 57.74 -88.67
C SER A 456 -81.73 58.46 -89.99
N ILE A 457 -80.64 59.23 -90.03
CA ILE A 457 -80.16 59.89 -91.25
C ILE A 457 -79.64 58.88 -92.27
N SER A 458 -78.83 57.91 -91.84
CA SER A 458 -78.28 56.86 -92.70
C SER A 458 -79.40 56.07 -93.40
N LYS A 459 -80.44 55.69 -92.66
CA LYS A 459 -81.59 54.96 -93.20
C LYS A 459 -82.37 55.76 -94.25
N LYS A 460 -82.46 57.08 -94.10
CA LYS A 460 -83.08 57.95 -95.11
C LYS A 460 -82.21 58.07 -96.37
N PHE A 461 -80.90 58.06 -96.23
CA PHE A 461 -79.98 58.17 -97.37
C PHE A 461 -80.00 56.91 -98.25
N GLU A 462 -80.10 55.72 -97.65
CA GLU A 462 -80.19 54.45 -98.41
C GLU A 462 -81.46 54.36 -99.26
N GLN A 463 -82.59 54.90 -98.79
CA GLN A 463 -83.84 54.96 -99.56
C GLN A 463 -83.75 55.83 -100.81
N VAL A 464 -82.90 56.86 -100.81
CA VAL A 464 -82.74 57.78 -101.96
C VAL A 464 -81.71 57.24 -102.96
N THR A 465 -80.75 56.44 -102.50
CA THR A 465 -79.61 55.98 -103.30
C THR A 465 -79.74 54.55 -103.82
N SER A 466 -80.91 53.93 -103.63
CA SER A 466 -81.21 52.57 -104.11
C SER A 466 -82.46 52.52 -104.98
N CYS A 467 -82.52 51.51 -105.85
CA CYS A 467 -83.69 51.26 -106.67
C CYS A 467 -84.79 50.60 -105.86
N SER A 468 -85.96 51.22 -105.78
CA SER A 468 -87.14 50.72 -105.04
C SER A 468 -87.76 49.41 -105.54
N LEU A 469 -87.16 48.75 -106.54
CA LEU A 469 -87.63 47.48 -107.10
C LEU A 469 -86.71 46.30 -106.81
N CYS A 470 -85.39 46.54 -106.78
CA CYS A 470 -84.40 45.50 -106.47
C CYS A 470 -83.64 45.78 -105.17
N ASP A 471 -83.87 46.93 -104.53
CA ASP A 471 -83.16 47.44 -103.35
C ASP A 471 -81.64 47.57 -103.52
N GLU A 472 -81.13 47.46 -104.75
CA GLU A 472 -79.71 47.63 -105.06
C GLU A 472 -79.37 49.13 -105.20
N LYS A 473 -78.18 49.50 -104.71
CA LYS A 473 -77.66 50.88 -104.81
C LYS A 473 -77.47 51.26 -106.28
N TYR A 474 -77.79 52.50 -106.60
CA TYR A 474 -77.56 53.03 -107.93
C TYR A 474 -76.06 53.13 -108.23
N GLU A 475 -75.67 52.71 -109.42
CA GLU A 475 -74.29 52.83 -109.91
C GLU A 475 -74.21 54.02 -110.88
N SER A 476 -73.10 54.76 -110.93
CA SER A 476 -72.95 55.88 -111.86
C SER A 476 -73.03 55.47 -113.33
N THR A 477 -72.67 54.22 -113.63
CA THR A 477 -72.72 53.61 -114.96
C THR A 477 -72.94 52.12 -114.82
N GLY A 478 -73.78 51.51 -115.66
CA GLY A 478 -73.99 50.06 -115.68
C GLY A 478 -75.45 49.66 -115.61
N LYS A 479 -75.70 48.40 -115.24
CA LYS A 479 -77.05 47.84 -115.12
C LYS A 479 -77.87 48.57 -114.06
N HIS A 480 -77.22 48.99 -112.98
CA HIS A 480 -77.88 49.72 -111.90
C HIS A 480 -77.86 51.25 -112.07
N ALA A 481 -77.55 51.76 -113.26
CA ALA A 481 -77.59 53.19 -113.51
C ALA A 481 -78.99 53.77 -113.33
N PRO A 482 -79.16 54.86 -112.56
CA PRO A 482 -80.47 55.42 -112.28
C PRO A 482 -81.08 56.01 -113.56
N VAL A 483 -82.32 55.63 -113.82
CA VAL A 483 -83.13 56.13 -114.93
C VAL A 483 -84.43 56.70 -114.41
N LYS A 484 -84.78 57.88 -114.88
CA LYS A 484 -86.04 58.55 -114.61
C LYS A 484 -87.02 58.23 -115.74
N LEU A 485 -88.20 57.77 -115.35
CA LEU A 485 -89.32 57.60 -116.28
C LEU A 485 -90.02 58.95 -116.51
N LYS A 486 -90.89 59.03 -117.52
CA LYS A 486 -91.73 60.23 -117.78
C LYS A 486 -92.49 60.74 -116.55
N CYS A 487 -92.95 59.83 -115.70
CA CYS A 487 -93.64 60.12 -114.44
C CYS A 487 -92.74 60.66 -113.31
N SER A 488 -91.46 60.90 -113.57
CA SER A 488 -90.43 61.34 -112.64
C SER A 488 -89.98 60.34 -111.56
N HIS A 489 -90.49 59.12 -111.53
CA HIS A 489 -89.95 58.07 -110.67
C HIS A 489 -88.61 57.55 -111.21
N VAL A 490 -87.67 57.32 -110.30
CA VAL A 490 -86.33 56.82 -110.60
C VAL A 490 -86.24 55.35 -110.22
N PHE A 491 -85.75 54.54 -111.14
CA PHE A 491 -85.41 53.12 -110.93
C PHE A 491 -84.06 52.84 -111.56
N CYS A 492 -83.49 51.66 -111.35
CA CYS A 492 -82.28 51.30 -112.05
C CYS A 492 -82.61 50.92 -113.50
N SER A 493 -81.67 51.16 -114.41
CA SER A 493 -81.87 50.95 -115.85
C SER A 493 -82.28 49.51 -116.15
N HIS A 494 -81.73 48.55 -115.42
CA HIS A 494 -82.08 47.14 -115.54
C HIS A 494 -83.53 46.87 -115.16
N CYS A 495 -83.98 47.36 -114.01
CA CYS A 495 -85.35 47.16 -113.54
C CYS A 495 -86.37 47.85 -114.44
N ALA A 496 -86.12 49.10 -114.86
CA ALA A 496 -87.00 49.81 -115.79
C ALA A 496 -87.12 49.06 -117.13
N ASN A 497 -85.99 48.65 -117.73
CA ASN A 497 -86.00 47.93 -119.00
C ASN A 497 -86.60 46.52 -118.90
N ASN A 498 -86.35 45.80 -117.81
CA ASN A 498 -86.93 44.47 -117.60
C ASN A 498 -88.44 44.55 -117.37
N TRP A 499 -88.89 45.57 -116.62
CA TRP A 499 -90.31 45.80 -116.40
C TRP A 499 -91.05 46.14 -117.70
N LEU A 500 -90.42 46.95 -118.54
CA LEU A 500 -90.89 47.23 -119.90
C LEU A 500 -90.99 45.94 -120.74
N LYS A 501 -89.95 45.09 -120.72
CA LYS A 501 -89.92 43.82 -121.47
C LYS A 501 -90.96 42.81 -120.98
N SER A 502 -91.20 42.72 -119.67
CA SER A 502 -92.15 41.75 -119.11
C SER A 502 -93.61 42.12 -119.38
N GLN A 503 -93.93 43.42 -119.46
CA GLN A 503 -95.29 43.92 -119.67
C GLN A 503 -95.61 44.28 -121.14
N GLY A 504 -94.60 44.32 -122.03
CA GLY A 504 -94.76 44.64 -123.44
C GLY A 504 -95.37 46.03 -123.69
N ASN A 505 -96.21 46.17 -124.72
CA ASN A 505 -96.82 47.46 -125.11
C ASN A 505 -97.80 48.07 -124.08
N LYS A 506 -98.01 47.43 -122.91
CA LYS A 506 -98.86 47.92 -121.81
C LYS A 506 -98.05 48.27 -120.54
N SER A 507 -96.73 48.40 -120.66
CA SER A 507 -95.84 48.77 -119.57
C SER A 507 -96.24 50.07 -118.88
N SER A 508 -96.36 49.99 -117.56
CA SER A 508 -96.63 51.12 -116.68
C SER A 508 -95.64 51.18 -115.52
N CYS A 509 -95.37 52.38 -115.03
CA CYS A 509 -94.43 52.64 -113.95
C CYS A 509 -94.81 51.81 -112.71
N PRO A 510 -93.88 51.07 -112.09
CA PRO A 510 -94.20 50.28 -110.90
C PRO A 510 -94.71 51.10 -109.71
N SER A 511 -94.25 52.35 -109.55
CA SER A 511 -94.65 53.21 -108.43
C SER A 511 -95.99 53.92 -108.65
N CYS A 512 -96.22 54.52 -109.82
CA CYS A 512 -97.44 55.32 -110.06
C CYS A 512 -98.38 54.76 -111.14
N ARG A 513 -98.00 53.67 -111.80
CA ARG A 513 -98.75 53.02 -112.89
C ARG A 513 -98.99 53.90 -114.12
N GLU A 514 -98.22 54.96 -114.29
CA GLU A 514 -98.25 55.76 -115.53
C GLU A 514 -97.59 54.99 -116.68
N PRO A 515 -98.26 54.83 -117.85
CA PRO A 515 -97.70 54.09 -118.98
C PRO A 515 -96.45 54.77 -119.54
N TYR A 516 -95.42 53.99 -119.87
CA TYR A 516 -94.18 54.48 -120.44
C TYR A 516 -93.61 53.53 -121.50
N ARG A 517 -92.89 54.09 -122.47
CA ARG A 517 -92.22 53.36 -123.55
C ARG A 517 -90.70 53.37 -123.38
N SER A 518 -89.99 52.63 -124.24
CA SER A 518 -88.52 52.61 -124.26
C SER A 518 -87.91 54.01 -124.39
N GLU A 519 -88.52 54.89 -125.19
CA GLU A 519 -88.04 56.27 -125.36
C GLU A 519 -88.18 57.15 -124.11
N ASP A 520 -89.05 56.75 -123.17
CA ASP A 520 -89.33 57.51 -121.94
C ASP A 520 -88.33 57.22 -120.81
N ILE A 521 -87.41 56.26 -121.01
CA ILE A 521 -86.38 55.90 -120.03
C ILE A 521 -85.16 56.80 -120.25
N ARG A 522 -84.93 57.76 -119.34
CA ARG A 522 -83.79 58.69 -119.41
C ARG A 522 -82.84 58.45 -118.25
N PHE A 523 -81.54 58.34 -118.53
CA PHE A 523 -80.54 58.30 -117.46
C PHE A 523 -80.50 59.63 -116.72
N VAL A 524 -80.34 59.58 -115.40
CA VAL A 524 -80.19 60.74 -114.52
C VAL A 524 -78.96 60.59 -113.66
N TYR A 525 -78.34 61.70 -113.28
CA TYR A 525 -77.28 61.70 -112.28
C TYR A 525 -77.86 62.11 -110.93
N LEU A 526 -77.82 61.21 -109.94
CA LEU A 526 -78.46 61.42 -108.62
C LEU A 526 -77.93 62.64 -107.85
N ASN A 527 -76.75 63.14 -108.19
CA ASN A 527 -76.15 64.31 -107.55
C ASN A 527 -76.52 65.64 -108.22
N THR A 528 -77.14 65.65 -109.40
CA THR A 528 -77.44 66.89 -110.16
C THR A 528 -78.87 66.99 -110.69
N ASP A 529 -79.61 65.88 -110.82
CA ASP A 529 -80.93 65.84 -111.50
C ASP A 529 -82.11 65.42 -110.61
N LEU A 530 -81.89 65.31 -109.29
CA LEU A 530 -82.90 64.96 -108.27
C LEU A 530 -83.36 66.16 -107.44
#